data_AF-A0A950XGH1-F1
#
_entry.id   AF-A0A950XGH1-F1
#
_cell.length_a   1.000
_cell.length_b   1.000
_cell.length_c   1.000
_cell.angle_alpha   90.00
_cell.angle_beta   90.00
_cell.angle_gamma   90.00
#
_symmetry.space_group_name_H-M   'P 1'
#
loop_
_entity.id
_entity.type
_entity.pdbx_description
1 polymer ?
#
loop_
_entity_poly.entity_id
_entity_poly.type
_entity_poly.pdbx_seq_one_letter_code
_entity_poly.pdbx_strand_id
1 'polypeptide(L)'
;MNATAEKMRISAESAEELLFPDGTRVTGRYLDSLPINRKPSATSLHEARHAFAAYLLGIDVYYLTNIPEGNSLGHTLLAGFHPVVAAAPDALGSPGGSSDLRKVDASGHSIEGARAEARELLAGYEEEIFALATALDMRNTLGGSEMVAIAREIDAEKKEGKWMLITITSPDGKTETLKQRGKSNIEVPLHIPQEVLPEPPFDEAQWGEFRKSASELRERRAEA
;
A
#
# COMPACT_ATOMS: atom_id res chain seq x y z
N MET A 1 -15.76 12.21 -35.54
CA MET A 1 -15.90 12.95 -34.28
C MET A 1 -15.20 12.13 -33.21
N ASN A 2 -14.16 12.66 -32.58
CA ASN A 2 -13.40 11.93 -31.56
C ASN A 2 -14.22 11.96 -30.27
N ALA A 3 -14.81 10.82 -29.90
CA ALA A 3 -15.41 10.65 -28.59
C ALA A 3 -14.32 10.89 -27.54
N THR A 4 -14.40 11.99 -26.81
CA THR A 4 -13.64 12.18 -25.58
C THR A 4 -14.08 11.10 -24.62
N ALA A 5 -13.26 10.06 -24.47
CA ALA A 5 -13.45 9.06 -23.44
C ALA A 5 -13.58 9.80 -22.10
N GLU A 6 -14.75 9.70 -21.46
CA GLU A 6 -14.90 10.20 -20.10
C GLU A 6 -13.95 9.40 -19.22
N LYS A 7 -13.06 10.12 -18.54
CA LYS A 7 -12.11 9.56 -17.59
C LYS A 7 -12.64 9.85 -16.19
N MET A 8 -13.24 8.85 -15.54
CA MET A 8 -13.67 8.99 -14.15
C MET A 8 -12.52 8.61 -13.22
N ARG A 9 -12.22 9.48 -12.24
CA ARG A 9 -11.21 9.22 -11.19
C ARG A 9 -11.83 8.39 -10.08
N ILE A 10 -11.26 7.21 -9.84
CA ILE A 10 -11.62 6.39 -8.68
C ILE A 10 -10.54 6.61 -7.61
N SER A 11 -10.95 7.01 -6.39
CA SER A 11 -10.06 7.03 -5.23
C SER A 11 -9.93 5.63 -4.65
N ALA A 12 -8.71 5.15 -4.44
CA ALA A 12 -8.43 3.81 -3.91
C ALA A 12 -8.95 3.52 -2.50
N GLU A 13 -9.42 4.53 -1.76
CA GLU A 13 -9.86 4.36 -0.37
C GLU A 13 -11.11 3.47 -0.24
N SER A 14 -11.85 3.25 -1.32
CA SER A 14 -12.96 2.31 -1.36
C SER A 14 -12.58 1.09 -2.20
N ALA A 15 -12.41 -0.06 -1.53
CA ALA A 15 -12.51 -1.39 -2.13
C ALA A 15 -13.97 -1.68 -2.55
N GLU A 16 -14.62 -0.69 -3.17
CA GLU A 16 -16.02 -0.72 -3.54
C GLU A 16 -16.14 -1.15 -5.00
N GLU A 17 -17.10 -2.02 -5.21
CA GLU A 17 -17.62 -2.32 -6.53
C GLU A 17 -18.31 -1.06 -7.07
N LEU A 18 -17.79 -0.51 -8.15
CA LEU A 18 -18.42 0.58 -8.89
C LEU A 18 -19.17 -0.01 -10.09
N LEU A 19 -20.46 0.31 -10.19
CA LEU A 19 -21.29 -0.06 -11.33
C LEU A 19 -21.64 1.19 -12.13
N PHE A 20 -21.28 1.19 -13.40
CA PHE A 20 -21.53 2.31 -14.31
C PHE A 20 -22.88 2.16 -15.04
N PRO A 21 -23.47 3.26 -15.55
CA PRO A 21 -24.75 3.23 -16.25
C PRO A 21 -24.79 2.34 -17.51
N ASP A 22 -23.63 2.14 -18.16
CA ASP A 22 -23.49 1.24 -19.30
C ASP A 22 -23.49 -0.25 -18.91
N GLY A 23 -23.46 -0.56 -17.61
CA GLY A 23 -23.35 -1.91 -17.07
C GLY A 23 -21.91 -2.35 -16.77
N THR A 24 -20.92 -1.49 -17.01
CA THR A 24 -19.52 -1.77 -16.67
C THR A 24 -19.36 -1.86 -15.16
N ARG A 25 -18.67 -2.89 -14.69
CA ARG A 25 -18.38 -3.10 -13.27
C ARG A 25 -16.88 -2.98 -13.02
N VAL A 26 -16.47 -2.16 -12.08
CA VAL A 26 -15.08 -2.02 -11.67
C VAL A 26 -14.93 -2.45 -10.23
N THR A 27 -14.02 -3.38 -9.98
CA THR A 27 -13.70 -3.87 -8.63
C THR A 27 -12.21 -3.70 -8.35
N GLY A 28 -11.88 -3.17 -7.18
CA GLY A 28 -10.50 -3.03 -6.73
C GLY A 28 -10.21 -3.93 -5.55
N ARG A 29 -9.09 -4.67 -5.58
CA ARG A 29 -8.55 -5.35 -4.40
C ARG A 29 -7.10 -4.96 -4.18
N TYR A 30 -6.72 -4.70 -2.94
CA TYR A 30 -5.31 -4.53 -2.59
C TYR A 30 -4.55 -5.84 -2.80
N LEU A 31 -3.36 -5.73 -3.36
CA LEU A 31 -2.39 -6.82 -3.39
C LEU A 31 -1.53 -6.68 -2.13
N ASP A 32 -1.50 -7.73 -1.32
CA ASP A 32 -0.54 -7.81 -0.22
C ASP A 32 0.87 -7.92 -0.81
N SER A 33 1.58 -6.79 -0.85
CA SER A 33 2.97 -6.70 -1.30
C SER A 33 3.93 -7.25 -0.26
N LEU A 34 3.59 -7.17 1.03
CA LEU A 34 4.42 -7.58 2.15
C LEU A 34 3.60 -8.29 3.23
N PRO A 35 4.18 -9.26 3.95
CA PRO A 35 3.50 -10.04 4.99
C PRO A 35 3.38 -9.26 6.31
N ILE A 36 2.91 -8.01 6.29
CA ILE A 36 2.87 -7.13 7.49
C ILE A 36 1.83 -7.60 8.54
N ASN A 37 0.92 -8.51 8.17
CA ASN A 37 -0.18 -8.96 9.02
C ASN A 37 0.21 -10.05 10.04
N ARG A 38 1.45 -10.55 10.02
CA ARG A 38 1.93 -11.55 10.98
C ARG A 38 2.89 -10.89 11.97
N LYS A 39 2.63 -11.09 13.27
CA LYS A 39 3.54 -10.66 14.33
C LYS A 39 4.87 -11.42 14.22
N PRO A 40 6.00 -10.74 14.02
CA PRO A 40 7.30 -11.39 13.92
C PRO A 40 7.75 -11.92 15.28
N SER A 41 8.62 -12.92 15.26
CA SER A 41 9.30 -13.44 16.44
C SER A 41 10.19 -12.37 17.08
N ALA A 42 10.43 -12.51 18.39
CA ALA A 42 11.28 -11.58 19.13
C ALA A 42 12.71 -11.54 18.56
N THR A 43 13.24 -12.70 18.13
CA THR A 43 14.55 -12.81 17.49
C THR A 43 14.58 -12.07 16.16
N SER A 44 13.62 -12.31 15.25
CA SER A 44 13.62 -11.62 13.96
C SER A 44 13.44 -10.11 14.10
N LEU A 45 12.65 -9.67 15.08
CA LEU A 45 12.52 -8.25 15.40
C LEU A 45 13.80 -7.64 15.97
N HIS A 46 14.55 -8.41 16.77
CA HIS A 46 15.86 -8.02 17.27
C HIS A 46 16.85 -7.81 16.11
N GLU A 47 17.00 -8.80 15.22
CA GLU A 47 17.91 -8.70 14.08
C GLU A 47 17.51 -7.62 13.07
N ALA A 48 16.20 -7.46 12.82
CA ALA A 48 15.71 -6.41 11.94
C ALA A 48 16.08 -5.00 12.44
N ARG A 49 16.12 -4.77 13.76
CA ARG A 49 16.51 -3.48 14.34
C ARG A 49 17.99 -3.18 14.15
N HIS A 50 18.86 -4.19 14.28
CA HIS A 50 20.28 -4.03 13.91
C HIS A 50 20.42 -3.69 12.43
N ALA A 51 19.84 -4.50 11.56
CA ALA A 51 19.99 -4.36 10.12
C ALA A 51 19.44 -3.02 9.62
N PHE A 52 18.28 -2.59 10.13
CA PHE A 52 17.68 -1.32 9.72
C PHE A 52 18.45 -0.10 10.25
N ALA A 53 18.97 -0.16 11.48
CA ALA A 53 19.86 0.89 11.99
C ALA A 53 21.14 1.01 11.15
N ALA A 54 21.74 -0.12 10.76
CA ALA A 54 22.91 -0.14 9.88
C ALA A 54 22.58 0.48 8.51
N TYR A 55 21.44 0.13 7.92
CA TYR A 55 20.95 0.70 6.67
C TYR A 55 20.85 2.22 6.71
N LEU A 56 20.24 2.78 7.76
CA LEU A 56 20.08 4.23 7.91
C LEU A 56 21.42 4.97 8.07
N LEU A 57 22.42 4.32 8.67
CA LEU A 57 23.77 4.87 8.83
C LEU A 57 24.68 4.62 7.62
N GLY A 58 24.18 3.99 6.55
CA GLY A 58 24.97 3.65 5.37
C GLY A 58 26.02 2.56 5.61
N ILE A 59 25.80 1.71 6.62
CA ILE A 59 26.65 0.55 6.91
C ILE A 59 26.10 -0.65 6.15
N ASP A 60 26.96 -1.28 5.35
CA ASP A 60 26.56 -2.45 4.58
C ASP A 60 26.13 -3.61 5.48
N VAL A 61 24.92 -4.12 5.22
CA VAL A 61 24.38 -5.35 5.80
C VAL A 61 24.66 -6.48 4.80
N TYR A 62 25.44 -7.48 5.19
CA TYR A 62 25.64 -8.65 4.33
C TYR A 62 24.40 -9.55 4.36
N TYR A 63 23.96 -9.92 5.55
CA TYR A 63 22.73 -10.64 5.77
C TYR A 63 22.27 -10.52 7.23
N LEU A 64 21.01 -10.89 7.47
CA LEU A 64 20.46 -11.15 8.79
C LEU A 64 19.78 -12.52 8.78
N THR A 65 19.91 -13.28 9.87
CA THR A 65 19.33 -14.61 10.02
C THR A 65 18.71 -14.79 11.40
N ASN A 66 17.62 -15.54 11.48
CA ASN A 66 17.03 -16.02 12.73
C ASN A 66 17.32 -17.51 12.98
N ILE A 67 18.22 -18.10 12.20
CA ILE A 67 18.68 -19.48 12.40
C ILE A 67 19.68 -19.45 13.56
N PRO A 68 19.46 -20.23 14.63
CA PRO A 68 20.39 -20.27 15.75
C PRO A 68 21.78 -20.80 15.33
N GLU A 69 22.83 -20.15 15.82
CA GLU A 69 24.22 -20.57 15.63
C GLU A 69 24.99 -20.43 16.96
N GLY A 70 25.51 -21.54 17.48
CA GLY A 70 26.20 -21.57 18.76
C GLY A 70 25.31 -21.09 19.91
N ASN A 71 25.69 -19.96 20.52
CA ASN A 71 24.95 -19.34 21.63
C ASN A 71 24.04 -18.19 21.19
N SER A 72 23.87 -17.97 19.87
CA SER A 72 22.98 -16.94 19.33
C SER A 72 21.69 -17.55 18.81
N LEU A 73 20.56 -16.87 19.03
CA LEU A 73 19.26 -17.28 18.46
C LEU A 73 19.08 -16.78 17.01
N GLY A 74 19.89 -15.81 16.61
CA GLY A 74 19.97 -15.21 15.29
C GLY A 74 21.18 -14.27 15.24
N HIS A 75 21.50 -13.72 14.08
CA HIS A 75 22.55 -12.70 13.99
C HIS A 75 22.43 -11.88 12.72
N THR A 76 22.95 -10.65 12.81
CA THR A 76 23.09 -9.72 11.69
C THR A 76 24.57 -9.53 11.39
N LEU A 77 24.99 -9.86 10.17
CA LEU A 77 26.36 -9.67 9.72
C LEU A 77 26.49 -8.33 8.99
N LEU A 78 27.36 -7.47 9.52
CA LEU A 78 27.58 -6.10 9.06
C LEU A 78 29.03 -5.90 8.59
N ALA A 79 29.27 -4.87 7.77
CA ALA A 79 30.63 -4.50 7.34
C ALA A 79 31.52 -3.98 8.48
N GLY A 80 30.94 -3.50 9.58
CA GLY A 80 31.70 -2.99 10.72
C GLY A 80 30.83 -2.85 11.97
N PHE A 81 31.52 -2.67 13.10
CA PHE A 81 30.87 -2.36 14.38
C PHE A 81 30.47 -0.89 14.44
N HIS A 82 29.26 -0.62 14.96
CA HIS A 82 28.80 0.72 15.28
C HIS A 82 27.98 0.69 16.57
N PRO A 83 28.27 1.53 17.59
CA PRO A 83 27.63 1.44 18.90
C PRO A 83 26.11 1.66 18.84
N VAL A 84 25.65 2.60 18.01
CA VAL A 84 24.22 2.87 17.78
C VAL A 84 23.52 1.65 17.19
N VAL A 85 24.16 0.96 16.23
CA VAL A 85 23.60 -0.24 15.62
C VAL A 85 23.51 -1.36 16.64
N ALA A 86 24.56 -1.56 17.44
CA ALA A 86 24.57 -2.58 18.50
C ALA A 86 23.51 -2.30 19.60
N ALA A 87 23.25 -1.04 19.93
CA ALA A 87 22.23 -0.66 20.92
C ALA A 87 20.79 -0.67 20.36
N ALA A 88 20.60 -0.72 19.05
CA ALA A 88 19.32 -0.55 18.39
C ALA A 88 18.19 -1.50 18.85
N PRO A 89 18.41 -2.81 19.04
CA PRO A 89 17.34 -3.69 19.49
C PRO A 89 16.85 -3.31 20.89
N ASP A 90 17.77 -3.05 21.80
CA ASP A 90 17.48 -2.73 23.19
C ASP A 90 16.82 -1.34 23.32
N ALA A 91 17.23 -0.36 22.50
CA ALA A 91 16.64 0.97 22.47
C ALA A 91 15.11 0.97 22.26
N LEU A 92 14.61 -0.03 21.53
CA LEU A 92 13.18 -0.28 21.25
C LEU A 92 12.60 -1.46 22.04
N GLY A 93 13.29 -1.92 23.09
CA GLY A 93 12.80 -2.93 24.03
C GLY A 93 12.83 -4.38 23.52
N SER A 94 13.71 -4.72 22.57
CA SER A 94 13.92 -6.14 22.21
C SER A 94 14.61 -6.86 23.38
N PRO A 95 14.20 -8.10 23.70
CA PRO A 95 14.99 -8.96 24.57
C PRO A 95 16.31 -9.38 23.88
N GLY A 96 17.26 -9.91 24.67
CA GLY A 96 18.47 -10.55 24.13
C GLY A 96 19.70 -9.66 23.89
N GLY A 97 19.62 -8.35 24.14
CA GLY A 97 20.71 -7.40 23.80
C GLY A 97 21.90 -7.31 24.76
N SER A 98 22.01 -8.19 25.78
CA SER A 98 23.05 -8.05 26.81
C SER A 98 24.48 -8.21 26.25
N SER A 99 24.66 -9.07 25.24
CA SER A 99 25.93 -9.22 24.52
C SER A 99 26.27 -7.95 23.72
N ASP A 100 25.28 -7.36 23.06
CA ASP A 100 25.51 -6.19 22.19
C ASP A 100 25.84 -4.94 23.00
N LEU A 101 25.18 -4.75 24.15
CA LEU A 101 25.51 -3.68 25.08
C LEU A 101 26.91 -3.83 25.69
N ARG A 102 27.36 -5.07 25.97
CA ARG A 102 28.75 -5.30 26.39
C ARG A 102 29.75 -4.93 25.31
N LYS A 103 29.43 -5.12 24.01
CA LYS A 103 30.29 -4.65 22.92
C LYS A 103 30.33 -3.12 22.85
N VAL A 104 29.20 -2.44 23.10
CA VAL A 104 29.14 -0.97 23.22
C VAL A 104 30.05 -0.47 24.35
N ASP A 105 29.93 -1.04 25.54
CA ASP A 105 30.77 -0.67 26.69
C ASP A 105 32.25 -0.99 26.47
N ALA A 106 32.56 -2.20 25.97
CA ALA A 106 33.92 -2.63 25.69
C ALA A 106 34.63 -1.83 24.59
N SER A 107 33.86 -1.14 23.73
CA SER A 107 34.39 -0.21 22.73
C SER A 107 34.56 1.22 23.27
N GLY A 108 34.28 1.46 24.56
CA GLY A 108 34.48 2.75 25.22
C GLY A 108 33.33 3.74 25.01
N HIS A 109 32.17 3.28 24.52
CA HIS A 109 31.00 4.12 24.30
C HIS A 109 30.00 4.02 25.46
N SER A 110 29.28 5.12 25.74
CA SER A 110 28.16 5.10 26.68
C SER A 110 27.00 4.28 26.12
N ILE A 111 26.56 3.27 26.87
CA ILE A 111 25.38 2.46 26.55
C ILE A 111 24.13 3.35 26.42
N GLU A 112 23.91 4.26 27.37
CA GLU A 112 22.75 5.14 27.42
C GLU A 112 22.76 6.11 26.23
N GLY A 113 23.93 6.66 25.89
CA GLY A 113 24.10 7.52 24.71
C GLY A 113 23.75 6.78 23.42
N ALA A 114 24.33 5.59 23.23
CA ALA A 114 24.05 4.77 22.05
C ALA A 114 22.58 4.36 21.93
N ARG A 115 21.92 4.02 23.06
CA ARG A 115 20.48 3.72 23.10
C ARG A 115 19.62 4.93 22.73
N ALA A 116 19.97 6.11 23.25
CA ALA A 116 19.22 7.33 22.96
C ALA A 116 19.30 7.68 21.46
N GLU A 117 20.52 7.67 20.91
CA GLU A 117 20.75 7.92 19.48
C GLU A 117 20.06 6.87 18.61
N ALA A 118 20.09 5.59 18.99
CA ALA A 118 19.43 4.53 18.22
C ALA A 118 17.90 4.67 18.23
N ARG A 119 17.32 5.10 19.36
CA ARG A 119 15.88 5.38 19.46
C ARG A 119 15.48 6.53 18.54
N GLU A 120 16.27 7.60 18.51
CA GLU A 120 16.04 8.74 17.62
C GLU A 120 16.18 8.33 16.15
N LEU A 121 17.24 7.58 15.81
CA LEU A 121 17.50 7.08 14.46
C LEU A 121 16.34 6.22 13.92
N LEU A 122 15.79 5.34 14.75
CA LEU A 122 14.72 4.41 14.35
C LEU A 122 13.31 4.97 14.53
N ALA A 123 13.18 6.22 15.01
CA ALA A 123 11.87 6.84 15.21
C ALA A 123 11.11 6.96 13.87
N GLY A 124 9.88 6.44 13.85
CA GLY A 124 9.01 6.50 12.66
C GLY A 124 9.22 5.38 11.61
N TYR A 125 10.14 4.45 11.85
CA TYR A 125 10.42 3.31 10.95
C TYR A 125 9.85 1.98 11.45
N GLU A 126 8.84 2.02 12.31
CA GLU A 126 8.28 0.84 12.96
C GLU A 126 7.70 -0.14 11.93
N GLU A 127 7.02 0.36 10.89
CA GLU A 127 6.45 -0.46 9.82
C GLU A 127 7.53 -1.17 8.99
N GLU A 128 8.62 -0.47 8.67
CA GLU A 128 9.76 -1.01 7.92
C GLU A 128 10.47 -2.12 8.69
N ILE A 129 10.76 -1.86 9.96
CA ILE A 129 11.41 -2.83 10.85
C ILE A 129 10.51 -4.06 11.02
N PHE A 130 9.20 -3.86 11.19
CA PHE A 130 8.26 -4.94 11.38
C PHE A 130 8.13 -5.81 10.12
N ALA A 131 8.00 -5.20 8.94
CA ALA A 131 7.95 -5.92 7.67
C ALA A 131 9.24 -6.70 7.40
N LEU A 132 10.39 -6.10 7.71
CA LEU A 132 11.69 -6.77 7.60
C LEU A 132 11.75 -8.00 8.52
N ALA A 133 11.34 -7.84 9.78
CA ALA A 133 11.31 -8.93 10.75
C ALA A 133 10.35 -10.06 10.32
N THR A 134 9.19 -9.73 9.74
CA THR A 134 8.26 -10.75 9.26
C THR A 134 8.76 -11.46 8.01
N ALA A 135 9.43 -10.74 7.11
CA ALA A 135 10.11 -11.35 5.98
C ALA A 135 11.22 -12.31 6.45
N LEU A 136 11.95 -11.95 7.51
CA LEU A 136 12.97 -12.79 8.11
C LEU A 136 12.36 -14.08 8.70
N ASP A 137 11.24 -13.99 9.42
CA ASP A 137 10.52 -15.18 9.93
C ASP A 137 10.07 -16.14 8.82
N MET A 138 9.77 -15.63 7.63
CA MET A 138 9.33 -16.46 6.50
C MET A 138 10.48 -17.13 5.76
N ARG A 139 11.62 -16.46 5.65
CA ARG A 139 12.76 -16.92 4.83
C ARG A 139 13.93 -17.45 5.65
N ASN A 140 13.90 -17.27 6.97
CA ASN A 140 14.95 -17.54 7.95
C ASN A 140 16.26 -16.74 7.78
N THR A 141 16.58 -16.33 6.55
CA THR A 141 17.72 -15.48 6.23
C THR A 141 17.32 -14.49 5.14
N LEU A 142 17.81 -13.26 5.26
CA LEU A 142 17.67 -12.21 4.26
C LEU A 142 19.04 -11.63 3.93
N GLY A 143 19.33 -11.46 2.65
CA GLY A 143 20.48 -10.67 2.20
C GLY A 143 20.24 -9.16 2.34
N GLY A 144 21.32 -8.37 2.40
CA GLY A 144 21.22 -6.91 2.46
C GLY A 144 20.41 -6.28 1.32
N SER A 145 20.55 -6.80 0.09
CA SER A 145 19.78 -6.32 -1.06
C SER A 145 18.27 -6.58 -0.94
N GLU A 146 17.87 -7.71 -0.34
CA GLU A 146 16.47 -8.03 -0.06
C GLU A 146 15.89 -7.11 1.00
N MET A 147 16.65 -6.83 2.06
CA MET A 147 16.27 -5.84 3.08
C MET A 147 16.04 -4.46 2.46
N VAL A 148 16.97 -3.98 1.62
CA VAL A 148 16.84 -2.69 0.93
C VAL A 148 15.61 -2.67 0.03
N ALA A 149 15.31 -3.76 -0.67
CA ALA A 149 14.11 -3.87 -1.49
C ALA A 149 12.82 -3.78 -0.65
N ILE A 150 12.77 -4.44 0.51
CA ILE A 150 11.64 -4.38 1.44
C ILE A 150 11.45 -2.95 1.96
N ALA A 151 12.52 -2.31 2.45
CA ALA A 151 12.46 -0.95 2.96
C ALA A 151 11.96 0.05 1.90
N ARG A 152 12.45 -0.07 0.67
CA ARG A 152 12.01 0.77 -0.46
C ARG A 152 10.57 0.52 -0.86
N GLU A 153 10.08 -0.72 -0.81
CA GLU A 153 8.69 -1.01 -1.12
C GLU A 153 7.74 -0.35 -0.11
N ILE A 154 8.10 -0.33 1.17
CA ILE A 154 7.28 0.31 2.23
C ILE A 154 7.28 1.82 2.10
N ASP A 155 8.44 2.42 1.82
CA ASP A 155 8.52 3.85 1.51
C ASP A 155 7.68 4.21 0.26
N ALA A 156 7.72 3.36 -0.77
CA ALA A 156 6.86 3.50 -1.94
C ALA A 156 5.38 3.35 -1.58
N GLU A 157 4.99 2.41 -0.71
CA GLU A 157 3.62 2.29 -0.22
C GLU A 157 3.17 3.54 0.55
N LYS A 158 4.04 4.11 1.39
CA LYS A 158 3.75 5.36 2.12
C LYS A 158 3.58 6.53 1.17
N LYS A 159 4.37 6.63 0.10
CA LYS A 159 4.34 7.75 -0.86
C LYS A 159 3.26 7.61 -1.93
N GLU A 160 3.13 6.42 -2.52
CA GLU A 160 2.33 6.12 -3.72
C GLU A 160 1.12 5.21 -3.43
N GLY A 161 1.02 4.66 -2.23
CA GLY A 161 -0.05 3.73 -1.84
C GLY A 161 0.28 2.28 -2.16
N LYS A 162 -0.54 1.37 -1.63
CA LYS A 162 -0.40 -0.07 -1.86
C LYS A 162 -0.73 -0.44 -3.30
N TRP A 163 -0.16 -1.54 -3.79
CA TRP A 163 -0.58 -2.10 -5.07
C TRP A 163 -2.04 -2.54 -5.00
N MET A 164 -2.78 -2.28 -6.07
CA MET A 164 -4.14 -2.72 -6.30
C MET A 164 -4.23 -3.49 -7.60
N LEU A 165 -5.01 -4.55 -7.60
CA LEU A 165 -5.51 -5.20 -8.80
C LEU A 165 -6.93 -4.69 -9.04
N ILE A 166 -7.10 -4.02 -10.16
CA ILE A 166 -8.37 -3.48 -10.62
C ILE A 166 -8.88 -4.42 -11.69
N THR A 167 -10.10 -4.93 -11.53
CA THR A 167 -10.77 -5.76 -12.52
C THR A 167 -11.93 -4.96 -13.09
N ILE A 168 -11.90 -4.72 -14.39
CA ILE A 168 -12.94 -4.03 -15.16
C ILE A 168 -13.71 -5.11 -15.91
N THR A 169 -15.00 -5.23 -15.66
CA THR A 169 -15.91 -6.13 -16.36
C THR A 169 -16.84 -5.30 -17.22
N SER A 170 -16.66 -5.37 -18.53
CA SER A 170 -17.51 -4.71 -19.51
C SER A 170 -18.94 -5.26 -19.50
N PRO A 171 -19.93 -4.54 -20.09
CA PRO A 171 -21.33 -4.98 -20.12
C PRO A 171 -21.52 -6.29 -20.91
N ASP A 172 -20.64 -6.57 -21.87
CA ASP A 172 -20.59 -7.81 -22.65
C ASP A 172 -19.98 -8.99 -21.87
N GLY A 173 -19.60 -8.78 -20.60
CA GLY A 173 -19.02 -9.78 -19.72
C GLY A 173 -17.50 -9.98 -19.89
N LYS A 174 -16.83 -9.24 -20.79
CA LYS A 174 -15.37 -9.32 -20.91
C LYS A 174 -14.69 -8.65 -19.73
N THR A 175 -13.61 -9.26 -19.26
CA THR A 175 -12.84 -8.76 -18.11
C THR A 175 -11.44 -8.34 -18.52
N GLU A 176 -11.00 -7.20 -17.98
CA GLU A 176 -9.63 -6.69 -18.07
C GLU A 176 -9.09 -6.46 -16.67
N THR A 177 -7.79 -6.71 -16.47
CA THR A 177 -7.14 -6.49 -15.17
C THR A 177 -5.98 -5.51 -15.30
N LEU A 178 -5.93 -4.55 -14.37
CA LEU A 178 -4.90 -3.52 -14.29
C LEU A 178 -4.24 -3.58 -12.93
N LYS A 179 -2.91 -3.48 -12.89
CA LYS A 179 -2.14 -3.37 -11.64
C LYS A 179 -1.65 -1.94 -11.48
N GLN A 180 -2.08 -1.27 -10.41
CA GLN A 180 -1.82 0.17 -10.19
C GLN A 180 -1.59 0.47 -8.70
N ARG A 181 -0.93 1.58 -8.37
CA ARG A 181 -0.70 2.05 -6.98
C ARG A 181 -1.91 2.82 -6.46
N GLY A 182 -2.33 2.58 -5.21
CA GLY A 182 -3.59 3.11 -4.66
C GLY A 182 -3.68 4.65 -4.61
N LYS A 183 -2.59 5.40 -4.41
CA LYS A 183 -2.70 6.88 -4.45
C LYS A 183 -2.80 7.46 -5.86
N SER A 184 -2.67 6.63 -6.90
CA SER A 184 -2.84 7.09 -8.27
C SER A 184 -4.31 7.02 -8.70
N ASN A 185 -4.77 8.08 -9.37
CA ASN A 185 -6.10 8.10 -9.95
C ASN A 185 -6.21 6.99 -10.99
N ILE A 186 -7.24 6.15 -10.86
CA ILE A 186 -7.56 5.17 -11.89
C ILE A 186 -8.32 5.91 -12.99
N GLU A 187 -7.82 5.87 -14.23
CA GLU A 187 -8.54 6.35 -15.40
C GLU A 187 -9.19 5.14 -16.09
N VAL A 188 -10.49 4.96 -15.90
CA VAL A 188 -11.25 3.92 -16.62
C VAL A 188 -11.81 4.55 -17.90
N PRO A 189 -11.48 4.01 -19.10
CA PRO A 189 -12.11 4.48 -20.32
C PRO A 189 -13.57 4.02 -20.33
N LEU A 190 -14.52 4.95 -20.14
CA LEU A 190 -15.92 4.66 -20.30
C LEU A 190 -16.28 4.68 -21.80
N HIS A 191 -16.73 3.53 -22.31
CA HIS A 191 -17.40 3.50 -23.60
C HIS A 191 -18.87 3.77 -23.34
N ILE A 192 -19.24 5.05 -23.19
CA ILE A 192 -20.66 5.41 -23.18
C ILE A 192 -21.15 5.20 -24.61
N PRO A 193 -21.99 4.18 -24.89
CA PRO A 193 -22.67 4.18 -26.17
C PRO A 193 -23.47 5.48 -26.16
N GLN A 194 -23.15 6.41 -27.05
CA GLN A 194 -24.11 7.44 -27.40
C GLN A 194 -25.25 6.68 -28.04
N GLU A 195 -26.23 6.30 -27.22
CA GLU A 195 -27.55 5.98 -27.69
C GLU A 195 -28.03 7.30 -28.30
N VAL A 196 -27.75 7.47 -29.59
CA VAL A 196 -28.51 8.37 -30.43
C VAL A 196 -29.89 7.75 -30.40
N LEU A 197 -30.67 8.09 -29.36
CA LEU A 197 -32.09 7.87 -29.37
C LEU A 197 -32.53 8.44 -30.72
N PRO A 198 -33.05 7.62 -31.65
CA PRO A 198 -33.54 8.17 -32.89
C PRO A 198 -34.52 9.26 -32.47
N GLU A 199 -34.30 10.49 -32.94
CA GLU A 199 -35.31 11.52 -32.77
C GLU A 199 -36.60 10.88 -33.25
N PRO A 200 -37.61 10.68 -32.38
CA PRO A 200 -38.88 10.15 -32.84
C PRO A 200 -39.28 11.04 -34.01
N PRO A 201 -39.76 10.49 -35.14
CA PRO A 201 -40.15 11.31 -36.27
C PRO A 201 -41.06 12.39 -35.72
N PHE A 202 -40.62 13.65 -35.86
CA PHE A 202 -41.35 14.78 -35.32
C PHE A 202 -42.65 14.89 -36.11
N ASP A 203 -43.69 14.24 -35.60
CA ASP A 203 -45.04 14.34 -36.11
C ASP A 203 -45.69 15.54 -35.41
N GLU A 204 -45.70 16.68 -36.09
CA GLU A 204 -46.38 17.89 -35.63
C GLU A 204 -47.84 17.64 -35.26
N ALA A 205 -48.51 16.65 -35.87
CA ALA A 205 -49.89 16.31 -35.57
C ALA A 205 -50.03 15.71 -34.16
N GLN A 206 -49.13 14.80 -33.76
CA GLN A 206 -49.13 14.20 -32.42
C GLN A 206 -48.83 15.23 -31.32
N TRP A 207 -47.94 16.21 -31.60
CA TRP A 207 -47.64 17.29 -30.67
C TRP A 207 -48.78 18.32 -30.53
N GLY A 208 -49.57 18.51 -31.58
CA GLY A 208 -50.77 19.37 -31.56
C GLY A 208 -51.85 18.84 -30.61
N GLU A 209 -52.07 17.52 -30.58
CA GLU A 209 -53.02 16.88 -29.65
C GLU A 209 -52.53 16.92 -28.20
N PHE A 210 -51.22 16.73 -27.98
CA PHE A 210 -50.63 16.81 -26.64
C PHE A 210 -50.75 18.21 -26.02
N ARG A 211 -50.64 19.28 -26.84
CA ARG A 211 -50.83 20.66 -26.38
C ARG A 211 -52.28 20.99 -26.02
N LYS A 212 -53.26 20.45 -26.76
CA LYS A 212 -54.69 20.61 -26.43
C LYS A 212 -55.05 19.90 -25.11
N SER A 213 -54.59 18.67 -24.95
CA SER A 213 -54.74 17.91 -23.69
C SER A 213 -54.15 18.65 -22.49
N ALA A 214 -52.96 19.23 -22.65
CA ALA A 214 -52.29 19.99 -21.59
C ALA A 214 -52.98 21.33 -21.25
N SER A 215 -53.61 22.01 -22.21
CA SER A 215 -54.40 23.23 -21.93
C SER A 215 -55.72 22.90 -21.24
N GLU A 216 -56.43 21.86 -21.70
CA GLU A 216 -57.69 21.40 -21.09
C GLU A 216 -57.48 20.90 -19.65
N LEU A 217 -56.35 20.24 -19.37
CA LEU A 217 -55.97 19.84 -18.00
C LEU A 217 -55.64 21.02 -17.08
N ARG A 218 -55.17 22.15 -17.63
CA ARG A 218 -54.90 23.38 -16.86
C ARG A 218 -56.19 24.13 -16.55
N GLU A 219 -57.12 24.20 -17.49
CA GLU A 219 -58.44 24.83 -17.28
C GLU A 219 -59.28 24.07 -16.25
N ARG A 220 -59.31 22.73 -16.34
CA ARG A 220 -60.00 21.87 -15.35
C ARG A 220 -59.44 21.98 -13.93
N ARG A 221 -58.18 22.37 -13.77
CA ARG A 221 -57.54 22.60 -12.46
C ARG A 221 -57.79 24.00 -11.90
N ALA A 222 -58.24 24.95 -12.71
CA ALA A 222 -58.55 26.31 -12.27
C ALA A 222 -60.01 26.46 -11.84
N GLU A 223 -60.89 25.55 -12.26
CA GLU A 223 -62.32 25.53 -11.92
C GLU A 223 -62.67 24.61 -10.72
N ALA A 224 -61.71 23.82 -10.23
CA ALA A 224 -61.86 22.92 -9.08
C ALA A 224 -61.12 23.48 -7.85
#